data_AF-A0A1Y4A8X7-F1
#
_entry.id   AF-A0A1Y4A8X7-F1
#
_cell.length_a   1.000
_cell.length_b   1.000
_cell.length_c   1.000
_cell.angle_alpha   90.00
_cell.angle_beta   90.00
_cell.angle_gamma   90.00
#
_symmetry.space_group_name_H-M   'P 1'
#
loop_
_entity.id
_entity.type
_entity.pdbx_description
1 polymer ?
#
loop_
_entity_poly.entity_id
_entity_poly.type
_entity_poly.pdbx_seq_one_letter_code
_entity_poly.pdbx_strand_id
1 'polypeptide(L)'
;MKKRLNLICLGVVISILISMSLVFNMFYYGFKAGVDAYEQGKAGVEKLDVTYKLIGTMPTDVITNETTTAINTKDGSSVSILPFISMIGIPNEKAGATDSIFLSLLDWVVTICLIYAIVQFAKMIRNIHRNIIFDWANVKRLRRLGISLILSFCCSTAIIAINNYLVSQVISLKDSSFSISFQLSDPTLLIGFTALLFAEIFAIGLKMKEENDLTI
;
A
#
# COMPACT_ATOMS: atom_id res chain seq x y z
N MET A 1 -9.77 21.70 25.50
CA MET A 1 -8.78 21.30 24.47
C MET A 1 -8.21 19.89 24.68
N LYS A 2 -7.68 19.54 25.87
CA LYS A 2 -7.13 18.20 26.17
C LYS A 2 -8.08 17.02 25.86
N LYS A 3 -9.38 17.13 26.16
CA LYS A 3 -10.37 16.07 25.85
C LYS A 3 -10.53 15.81 24.34
N ARG A 4 -10.57 16.86 23.51
CA ARG A 4 -10.69 16.73 22.04
C ARG A 4 -9.42 16.14 21.43
N LEU A 5 -8.24 16.56 21.93
CA LEU A 5 -6.95 16.01 21.48
C LEU A 5 -6.80 14.54 21.88
N ASN A 6 -7.17 14.16 23.10
CA ASN A 6 -7.16 12.77 23.54
C ASN A 6 -8.10 11.89 22.71
N LEU A 7 -9.26 12.43 22.28
CA LEU A 7 -10.19 11.71 21.43
C LEU A 7 -9.60 11.46 20.03
N ILE A 8 -8.95 12.45 19.42
CA ILE A 8 -8.26 12.30 18.13
C ILE A 8 -7.10 11.31 18.26
N CYS A 9 -6.32 11.38 19.34
CA CYS A 9 -5.22 10.46 19.59
C CYS A 9 -5.70 9.03 19.80
N LEU A 10 -6.81 8.83 20.51
CA LEU A 10 -7.47 7.53 20.65
C LEU A 10 -7.94 7.01 19.29
N GLY A 11 -8.54 7.87 18.46
CA GLY A 11 -8.94 7.54 17.09
C GLY A 11 -7.76 7.06 16.24
N VAL A 12 -6.59 7.71 16.35
CA VAL A 12 -5.35 7.30 15.67
C VAL A 12 -4.87 5.93 16.17
N VAL A 13 -4.93 5.65 17.48
CA VAL A 13 -4.54 4.33 17.99
C VAL A 13 -5.49 3.25 17.48
N ILE A 14 -6.81 3.51 17.50
CA ILE A 14 -7.81 2.58 16.98
C ILE A 14 -7.60 2.33 15.48
N SER A 15 -7.35 3.38 14.69
CA SER A 15 -7.11 3.20 13.25
C SER A 15 -5.85 2.38 12.99
N ILE A 16 -4.77 2.58 13.76
CA ILE A 16 -3.57 1.73 13.67
C ILE A 16 -3.92 0.28 14.00
N LEU A 17 -4.67 0.01 15.08
CA LEU A 17 -5.04 -1.35 15.47
C LEU A 17 -5.91 -2.05 14.40
N ILE A 18 -6.86 -1.32 13.80
CA ILE A 18 -7.70 -1.84 12.71
C ILE A 18 -6.84 -2.13 11.48
N SER A 19 -5.97 -1.20 11.07
CA SER A 19 -5.05 -1.42 9.94
C SER A 19 -4.12 -2.61 10.19
N MET A 20 -3.68 -2.81 11.43
CA MET A 20 -2.85 -3.96 11.80
C MET A 20 -3.58 -5.30 11.64
N SER A 21 -4.91 -5.36 11.81
CA SER A 21 -5.67 -6.62 11.63
C SER A 21 -5.56 -7.18 10.20
N LEU A 22 -5.53 -6.30 9.19
CA LEU A 22 -5.34 -6.65 7.78
C LEU A 22 -3.91 -7.15 7.52
N VAL A 23 -2.92 -6.45 8.08
CA VAL A 23 -1.50 -6.83 7.98
C VAL A 23 -1.24 -8.16 8.68
N PHE A 24 -1.82 -8.39 9.87
CA PHE A 24 -1.69 -9.64 10.61
C PHE A 24 -2.32 -10.81 9.85
N ASN A 25 -3.48 -10.63 9.22
CA ASN A 25 -4.08 -11.67 8.38
C ASN A 25 -3.17 -12.01 7.19
N MET A 26 -2.70 -11.00 6.44
CA MET A 26 -1.77 -11.22 5.32
C MET A 26 -0.47 -11.89 5.76
N PHE A 27 0.09 -11.45 6.90
CA PHE A 27 1.28 -12.07 7.48
C PHE A 27 1.02 -13.52 7.89
N TYR A 28 -0.11 -13.82 8.54
CA TYR A 28 -0.48 -15.18 8.95
C TYR A 28 -0.60 -16.10 7.73
N TYR A 29 -1.34 -15.69 6.69
CA TYR A 29 -1.48 -16.51 5.48
C TYR A 29 -0.16 -16.63 4.70
N GLY A 30 0.64 -15.57 4.61
CA GLY A 30 1.96 -15.61 3.97
C GLY A 30 2.94 -16.50 4.73
N PHE A 31 2.96 -16.41 6.07
CA PHE A 31 3.78 -17.26 6.92
C PHE A 31 3.36 -18.72 6.83
N LYS A 32 2.05 -19.00 6.91
CA LYS A 32 1.49 -20.34 6.74
C LYS A 32 1.87 -20.91 5.38
N ALA A 33 1.70 -20.14 4.30
CA ALA A 33 2.11 -20.56 2.95
C ALA A 33 3.62 -20.85 2.87
N GLY A 34 4.46 -20.08 3.56
CA GLY A 34 5.90 -20.33 3.64
C GLY A 34 6.26 -21.61 4.40
N VAL A 35 5.58 -21.89 5.51
CA VAL A 35 5.74 -23.12 6.29
C VAL A 35 5.27 -24.33 5.47
N ASP A 36 4.08 -24.24 4.86
CA ASP A 36 3.53 -25.29 3.99
C ASP A 36 4.48 -25.56 2.81
N ALA A 37 5.06 -24.53 2.20
CA ALA A 37 6.04 -24.68 1.13
C ALA A 37 7.36 -25.33 1.60
N TYR A 38 7.82 -25.04 2.82
CA TYR A 38 9.00 -25.69 3.41
C TYR A 38 8.74 -27.18 3.68
N GLU A 39 7.56 -27.51 4.23
CA GLU A 39 7.16 -28.90 4.49
C GLU A 39 6.99 -29.70 3.19
N GLN A 40 6.37 -29.11 2.17
CA GLN A 40 6.25 -29.69 0.83
C GLN A 40 7.62 -29.90 0.17
N GLY A 41 8.53 -28.92 0.28
CA GLY A 41 9.89 -29.06 -0.24
C GLY A 41 10.71 -30.14 0.48
N LYS A 42 10.48 -30.33 1.79
CA LYS A 42 11.10 -31.41 2.57
C LYS A 42 10.51 -32.79 2.23
N ALA A 43 9.24 -32.84 1.87
CA ALA A 43 8.55 -34.06 1.42
C ALA A 43 8.88 -34.43 -0.04
N GLY A 44 9.74 -33.68 -0.73
CA GLY A 44 10.10 -33.91 -2.13
C GLY A 44 8.96 -33.63 -3.11
N VAL A 45 7.94 -32.88 -2.69
CA VAL A 45 6.84 -32.45 -3.55
C VAL A 45 7.38 -31.39 -4.51
N GLU A 46 7.05 -31.55 -5.79
CA GLU A 46 7.45 -30.67 -6.88
C GLU A 46 7.12 -29.21 -6.54
N LYS A 47 8.08 -28.29 -6.71
CA LYS A 47 7.87 -26.86 -6.46
C LYS A 47 6.66 -26.38 -7.26
N LEU A 48 5.85 -25.48 -6.70
CA LEU A 48 4.86 -24.77 -7.51
C LEU A 48 5.59 -24.13 -8.70
N ASP A 49 5.26 -24.61 -9.90
CA ASP A 49 5.87 -24.15 -11.14
C ASP A 49 5.38 -22.76 -11.57
N VAL A 50 4.52 -22.15 -10.73
CA VAL A 50 3.92 -20.84 -10.97
C VAL A 50 4.28 -19.87 -9.84
N THR A 51 4.79 -18.71 -10.23
CA THR A 51 4.94 -17.55 -9.34
C THR A 51 3.71 -16.67 -9.46
N TYR A 52 3.01 -16.46 -8.34
CA TYR A 52 1.88 -15.54 -8.30
C TYR A 52 2.34 -14.09 -8.23
N LYS A 53 1.88 -13.26 -9.19
CA LYS A 53 2.07 -11.81 -9.14
C LYS A 53 0.74 -11.12 -8.96
N LEU A 54 0.73 -10.08 -8.11
CA LEU A 54 -0.40 -9.18 -7.97
C LEU A 54 -0.46 -8.26 -9.19
N ILE A 55 -1.61 -8.24 -9.86
CA ILE A 55 -1.81 -7.56 -11.13
C ILE A 55 -3.16 -6.84 -11.09
N GLY A 56 -3.17 -5.61 -11.61
CA GLY A 56 -4.42 -4.90 -11.81
C GLY A 56 -5.10 -5.42 -13.07
N THR A 57 -6.29 -6.00 -12.92
CA THR A 57 -7.11 -6.51 -14.01
C THR A 57 -8.37 -5.68 -14.13
N MET A 58 -8.81 -5.38 -15.35
CA MET A 58 -10.08 -4.71 -15.59
C MET A 58 -10.88 -5.54 -16.59
N PRO A 59 -12.07 -6.03 -16.20
CA PRO A 59 -12.91 -6.84 -17.09
C PRO A 59 -13.32 -6.01 -18.30
N THR A 60 -13.13 -6.57 -19.49
CA THR A 60 -13.41 -5.88 -20.76
C THR A 60 -14.89 -5.98 -21.13
N ASP A 61 -15.51 -7.12 -20.79
CA ASP A 61 -16.91 -7.40 -21.04
C ASP A 61 -17.69 -7.57 -19.74
N VAL A 62 -18.30 -6.48 -19.27
CA VAL A 62 -19.13 -6.46 -18.05
C VAL A 62 -20.55 -6.98 -18.32
N ILE A 63 -20.96 -7.09 -19.60
CA ILE A 63 -22.35 -7.26 -20.02
C ILE A 63 -22.67 -8.72 -20.45
N THR A 64 -21.71 -9.47 -20.98
CA THR A 64 -21.97 -10.77 -21.64
C THR A 64 -21.88 -12.01 -20.76
N ASN A 65 -21.71 -11.90 -19.43
CA ASN A 65 -21.72 -13.02 -18.48
C ASN A 65 -20.71 -14.17 -18.75
N GLU A 66 -19.80 -14.06 -19.74
CA GLU A 66 -18.65 -14.96 -19.91
C GLU A 66 -17.54 -14.61 -18.90
N THR A 67 -17.91 -14.65 -17.63
CA THR A 67 -17.10 -14.18 -16.52
C THR A 67 -16.51 -15.38 -15.80
N THR A 68 -15.33 -15.21 -15.19
CA THR A 68 -14.73 -16.25 -14.35
C THR A 68 -15.73 -16.67 -13.28
N THR A 69 -16.07 -17.97 -13.24
CA THR A 69 -17.04 -18.50 -12.30
C THR A 69 -16.35 -19.06 -11.05
N ALA A 70 -16.92 -18.78 -9.88
CA ALA A 70 -16.58 -19.44 -8.63
C ALA A 70 -17.72 -20.33 -8.18
N ILE A 71 -17.38 -21.48 -7.60
CA ILE A 71 -18.36 -22.39 -7.03
C ILE A 71 -18.74 -21.88 -5.64
N ASN A 72 -20.02 -21.59 -5.43
CA ASN A 72 -20.56 -21.30 -4.13
C ASN A 72 -20.66 -22.60 -3.33
N THR A 73 -19.81 -22.76 -2.32
CA THR A 73 -19.75 -23.97 -1.50
C THR A 73 -20.94 -24.15 -0.55
N LYS A 74 -21.84 -23.16 -0.43
CA LYS A 74 -23.06 -23.28 0.40
C LYS A 74 -24.20 -24.01 -0.30
N ASP A 75 -24.28 -23.89 -1.62
CA ASP A 75 -25.42 -24.34 -2.43
C ASP A 75 -24.99 -24.99 -3.77
N GLY A 76 -23.68 -25.10 -4.02
CA GLY A 76 -23.10 -25.72 -5.21
C GLY A 76 -23.30 -24.91 -6.50
N SER A 77 -23.93 -23.73 -6.42
CA SER A 77 -24.21 -22.87 -7.56
C SER A 77 -22.94 -22.18 -8.08
N SER A 78 -22.89 -21.92 -9.39
CA SER A 78 -21.77 -21.22 -10.03
C SER A 78 -22.07 -19.71 -10.04
N VAL A 79 -21.20 -18.90 -9.46
CA VAL A 79 -21.35 -17.44 -9.35
C VAL A 79 -20.30 -16.75 -10.21
N SER A 80 -20.72 -15.79 -11.04
CA SER A 80 -19.83 -14.95 -11.83
C SER A 80 -19.05 -13.97 -10.96
N ILE A 81 -17.73 -13.90 -11.16
CA ILE A 81 -16.84 -12.93 -10.51
C ILE A 81 -16.21 -12.02 -11.57
N LEU A 82 -16.09 -10.75 -11.23
CA LEU A 82 -15.40 -9.71 -12.00
C LEU A 82 -14.19 -9.21 -11.19
N PRO A 83 -12.98 -9.75 -11.42
CA PRO A 83 -11.83 -9.40 -10.61
C PRO A 83 -11.21 -8.08 -11.09
N PHE A 84 -11.22 -7.07 -10.21
CA PHE A 84 -10.52 -5.78 -10.41
C PHE A 84 -9.03 -5.83 -9.99
N ILE A 85 -8.67 -6.86 -9.21
CA ILE A 85 -7.31 -7.14 -8.75
C ILE A 85 -7.18 -8.65 -8.72
N SER A 86 -6.13 -9.18 -9.32
CA SER A 86 -5.93 -10.62 -9.42
C SER A 86 -4.51 -11.01 -9.04
N MET A 87 -4.35 -12.19 -8.44
CA MET A 87 -3.06 -12.87 -8.39
C MET A 87 -3.00 -13.85 -9.55
N ILE A 88 -2.08 -13.64 -10.48
CA ILE A 88 -1.93 -14.51 -11.66
C ILE A 88 -0.67 -15.34 -11.50
N GLY A 89 -0.80 -16.65 -11.65
CA GLY A 89 0.32 -17.58 -11.68
C GLY A 89 1.04 -17.50 -13.01
N ILE A 90 2.31 -17.09 -12.99
CA ILE A 90 3.19 -17.06 -14.16
C ILE A 90 4.12 -18.26 -14.08
N PRO A 91 4.21 -19.09 -15.12
CA PRO A 91 5.17 -20.19 -15.16
C PRO A 91 6.60 -19.70 -14.91
N ASN A 92 7.33 -20.35 -14.02
CA ASN A 92 8.65 -19.92 -13.55
C ASN A 92 9.67 -19.84 -14.69
N GLU A 93 9.53 -20.69 -15.72
CA GLU A 93 10.37 -20.67 -16.93
C GLU A 93 10.31 -19.34 -17.69
N LYS A 94 9.19 -18.62 -17.57
CA LYS A 94 8.95 -17.34 -18.26
C LYS A 94 9.16 -16.13 -17.35
N ALA A 95 9.47 -16.36 -16.07
CA ALA A 95 9.74 -15.30 -15.12
C ALA A 95 11.24 -14.96 -15.14
N GLY A 96 11.61 -13.87 -15.82
CA GLY A 96 12.99 -13.37 -15.83
C GLY A 96 13.51 -13.09 -14.41
N ALA A 97 14.61 -13.75 -14.03
CA ALA A 97 15.19 -13.64 -12.69
C ALA A 97 15.74 -12.24 -12.35
N THR A 98 16.11 -11.45 -13.36
CA THR A 98 16.58 -10.06 -13.17
C THR A 98 15.44 -9.11 -12.80
N ASP A 99 14.26 -9.32 -13.38
CA ASP A 99 13.10 -8.48 -13.16
C ASP A 99 12.54 -8.68 -11.75
N SER A 100 12.58 -9.91 -11.25
CA SER A 100 12.15 -10.23 -9.89
C SER A 100 13.05 -9.58 -8.82
N ILE A 101 14.36 -9.51 -9.03
CA ILE A 101 15.30 -8.84 -8.11
C ILE A 101 15.03 -7.33 -8.10
N PHE A 102 14.90 -6.70 -9.26
CA PHE A 102 14.66 -5.26 -9.36
C PHE A 102 13.34 -4.85 -8.70
N LEU A 103 12.26 -5.59 -8.95
CA LEU A 103 10.96 -5.35 -8.33
C LEU A 103 11.01 -5.55 -6.81
N SER A 104 11.72 -6.59 -6.33
CA SER A 104 11.91 -6.82 -4.90
C SER A 104 12.65 -5.66 -4.22
N LEU A 105 13.65 -5.06 -4.88
CA LEU A 105 14.35 -3.89 -4.36
C LEU A 105 13.41 -2.67 -4.24
N LEU A 106 12.54 -2.46 -5.23
CA LEU A 106 11.54 -1.40 -5.16
C LEU A 106 10.55 -1.63 -4.01
N ASP A 107 10.13 -2.87 -3.74
CA ASP A 107 9.26 -3.20 -2.60
C ASP A 107 9.92 -2.86 -1.25
N TRP A 108 11.23 -3.12 -1.12
CA TRP A 108 11.98 -2.71 0.06
C TRP A 108 12.03 -1.19 0.21
N VAL A 109 12.19 -0.44 -0.88
CA VAL A 109 12.16 1.03 -0.85
C VAL A 109 10.80 1.55 -0.37
N VAL A 110 9.70 0.99 -0.89
CA VAL A 110 8.33 1.32 -0.45
C VAL A 110 8.19 1.06 1.04
N THR A 111 8.61 -0.11 1.51
CA THR A 111 8.53 -0.51 2.92
C THR A 111 9.30 0.44 3.84
N ILE A 112 10.53 0.80 3.46
CA ILE A 112 11.37 1.74 4.22
C ILE A 112 10.71 3.13 4.28
N CYS A 113 10.14 3.60 3.16
CA CYS A 113 9.44 4.88 3.10
C CYS A 113 8.22 4.90 4.04
N LEU A 114 7.42 3.82 4.07
CA LEU A 114 6.26 3.71 4.95
C LEU A 114 6.66 3.67 6.43
N ILE A 115 7.69 2.88 6.80
CA ILE A 115 8.22 2.87 8.16
C ILE A 115 8.69 4.27 8.56
N TYR A 116 9.41 4.95 7.67
CA TYR A 116 9.87 6.31 7.92
C TYR A 116 8.70 7.28 8.12
N ALA A 117 7.65 7.21 7.30
CA ALA A 117 6.44 8.03 7.43
C ALA A 117 5.78 7.84 8.80
N ILE A 118 5.59 6.58 9.23
CA ILE A 118 5.02 6.23 10.53
C ILE A 118 5.87 6.81 11.68
N VAL A 119 7.20 6.69 11.60
CA VAL A 119 8.11 7.23 12.62
C VAL A 119 8.01 8.76 12.69
N GLN A 120 7.96 9.47 11.55
CA GLN A 120 7.80 10.92 11.55
C GLN A 120 6.45 11.33 12.15
N PHE A 121 5.39 10.61 11.81
CA PHE A 121 4.05 10.85 12.35
C PHE A 121 4.01 10.67 13.87
N ALA A 122 4.52 9.54 14.38
CA ALA A 122 4.57 9.27 15.82
C ALA A 122 5.38 10.33 16.59
N LYS A 123 6.53 10.75 16.04
CA LYS A 123 7.34 11.84 16.60
C LYS A 123 6.58 13.17 16.63
N MET A 124 5.81 13.48 15.58
CA MET A 124 4.97 14.68 15.53
C MET A 124 3.84 14.63 16.58
N ILE A 125 3.12 13.51 16.67
CA ILE A 125 2.05 13.32 17.67
C ILE A 125 2.60 13.46 19.10
N ARG A 126 3.79 12.92 19.38
CA ARG A 126 4.46 13.08 20.69
C ARG A 126 4.73 14.55 21.03
N ASN A 127 5.14 15.36 20.05
CA ASN A 127 5.36 16.80 20.27
C ASN A 127 4.04 17.54 20.54
N ILE A 128 2.98 17.21 19.78
CA ILE A 128 1.65 17.77 19.97
C ILE A 128 1.11 17.42 21.37
N HIS A 129 1.29 16.18 21.82
CA HIS A 129 0.90 15.74 23.15
C HIS A 129 1.64 16.50 24.28
N ARG A 130 2.90 16.88 24.04
CA ARG A 130 3.70 17.73 24.95
C ARG A 130 3.32 19.22 24.86
N ASN A 131 2.26 19.58 24.14
CA ASN A 131 1.81 20.95 23.86
C ASN A 131 2.82 21.79 23.05
N ILE A 132 3.79 21.15 22.38
CA ILE A 132 4.72 21.81 21.46
C ILE A 132 4.18 21.59 20.04
N ILE A 133 3.17 22.39 19.68
CA ILE A 133 2.41 22.22 18.42
C ILE A 133 3.09 22.97 17.28
N PHE A 134 3.26 24.28 17.43
CA PHE A 134 3.86 25.17 16.44
C PHE A 134 5.37 25.28 16.68
N ASP A 135 6.11 24.37 16.07
CA ASP A 135 7.57 24.37 16.07
C ASP A 135 8.08 23.99 14.66
N TRP A 136 9.16 24.62 14.22
CA TRP A 136 9.79 24.34 12.93
C TRP A 136 10.23 22.88 12.80
N ALA A 137 10.53 22.21 13.92
CA ALA A 137 10.81 20.77 13.89
C ALA A 137 9.58 19.95 13.46
N ASN A 138 8.38 20.33 13.90
CA ASN A 138 7.14 19.65 13.49
C ASN A 138 6.82 19.91 12.02
N VAL A 139 7.05 21.13 11.52
CA VAL A 139 6.93 21.45 10.08
C VAL A 139 7.85 20.55 9.25
N LYS A 140 9.14 20.45 9.63
CA LYS A 140 10.10 19.57 8.93
C LYS A 140 9.69 18.10 8.98
N ARG A 141 9.16 17.61 10.11
CA ARG A 141 8.65 16.23 10.24
C ARG A 141 7.46 15.99 9.32
N LEU A 142 6.54 16.96 9.24
CA LEU A 142 5.35 16.87 8.38
C LEU A 142 5.71 16.93 6.89
N ARG A 143 6.68 17.76 6.49
CA ARG A 143 7.25 17.75 5.12
C ARG A 143 7.86 16.40 4.77
N ARG A 144 8.69 15.86 5.66
CA ARG A 144 9.33 14.54 5.50
C ARG A 144 8.31 13.41 5.37
N LEU A 145 7.25 13.44 6.18
CA LEU A 145 6.12 12.52 6.09
C LEU A 145 5.45 12.60 4.72
N GLY A 146 5.08 13.80 4.27
CA GLY A 146 4.44 14.00 2.96
C GLY A 146 5.28 13.48 1.80
N ILE A 147 6.58 13.84 1.76
CA ILE A 147 7.51 13.37 0.74
C ILE A 147 7.64 11.85 0.76
N SER A 148 7.75 11.23 1.94
CA SER A 148 7.88 9.78 2.04
C SER A 148 6.66 9.03 1.52
N LEU A 149 5.45 9.56 1.74
CA LEU A 149 4.21 8.96 1.24
C LEU A 149 4.08 9.10 -0.28
N ILE A 150 4.44 10.27 -0.83
CA ILE A 150 4.45 10.49 -2.28
C ILE A 150 5.46 9.55 -2.95
N LEU A 151 6.67 9.43 -2.39
CA LEU A 151 7.69 8.53 -2.91
C LEU A 151 7.24 7.07 -2.86
N SER A 152 6.64 6.60 -1.75
CA SER A 152 6.11 5.24 -1.67
C SER A 152 5.01 4.98 -2.70
N PHE A 153 4.13 5.95 -2.95
CA PHE A 153 3.08 5.82 -3.95
C PHE A 153 3.65 5.69 -5.37
N CYS A 154 4.63 6.54 -5.72
CA CYS A 154 5.29 6.49 -7.02
C CYS A 154 6.00 5.15 -7.25
N CYS A 155 6.74 4.65 -6.26
CA CYS A 155 7.40 3.36 -6.34
C CYS A 155 6.40 2.20 -6.46
N SER A 156 5.34 2.18 -5.64
CA SER A 156 4.27 1.16 -5.70
C SER A 156 3.59 1.13 -7.07
N THR A 157 3.28 2.31 -7.62
CA THR A 157 2.68 2.44 -8.96
C THR A 157 3.62 1.93 -10.05
N ALA A 158 4.92 2.22 -9.96
CA ALA A 158 5.91 1.70 -10.89
C ALA A 158 6.02 0.17 -10.82
N ILE A 159 6.00 -0.42 -9.61
CA ILE A 159 6.01 -1.87 -9.42
C ILE A 159 4.82 -2.52 -10.14
N ILE A 160 3.60 -2.01 -9.93
CA ILE A 160 2.39 -2.56 -10.56
C ILE A 160 2.42 -2.36 -12.08
N ALA A 161 2.86 -1.19 -12.55
CA ALA A 161 2.98 -0.93 -13.99
C ALA A 161 3.97 -1.88 -14.67
N ILE A 162 5.15 -2.10 -14.06
CA ILE A 162 6.15 -3.04 -14.56
C ILE A 162 5.61 -4.47 -14.50
N ASN A 163 4.97 -4.88 -13.40
CA ASN A 163 4.36 -6.20 -13.29
C ASN A 163 3.31 -6.46 -14.38
N ASN A 164 2.39 -5.50 -14.59
CA ASN A 164 1.40 -5.57 -15.66
C ASN A 164 2.06 -5.70 -17.04
N TYR A 165 3.12 -4.94 -17.30
CA TYR A 165 3.87 -4.99 -18.57
C TYR A 165 4.63 -6.31 -18.77
N LEU A 166 5.25 -6.86 -17.72
CA LEU A 166 5.94 -8.15 -17.81
C LEU A 166 4.96 -9.28 -18.03
N VAL A 167 3.78 -9.22 -17.39
CA VAL A 167 2.76 -10.25 -17.56
C VAL A 167 2.12 -10.17 -18.94
N SER A 168 1.85 -8.97 -19.45
CA SER A 168 1.22 -8.81 -20.77
C SER A 168 2.07 -9.34 -21.92
N GLN A 169 3.39 -9.46 -21.74
CA GLN A 169 4.28 -10.09 -22.71
C GLN A 169 4.16 -11.62 -22.74
N VAL A 170 3.72 -12.23 -21.64
CA VAL A 170 3.73 -13.68 -21.44
C VAL A 170 2.33 -14.29 -21.47
N ILE A 171 1.33 -13.51 -21.04
CA ILE A 171 -0.05 -13.94 -20.81
C ILE A 171 -0.99 -12.91 -21.43
N SER A 172 -1.94 -13.39 -22.22
CA SER A 172 -3.11 -12.63 -22.66
C SER A 172 -4.36 -13.23 -22.05
N LEU A 173 -5.20 -12.40 -21.45
CA LEU A 173 -6.47 -12.81 -20.85
C LEU A 173 -7.60 -12.46 -21.83
N LYS A 174 -8.44 -13.45 -22.14
CA LYS A 174 -9.55 -13.29 -23.11
C LYS A 174 -10.52 -12.18 -22.68
N ASP A 175 -10.85 -12.11 -21.39
CA ASP A 175 -11.94 -11.27 -20.87
C ASP A 175 -11.46 -10.21 -19.86
N SER A 176 -10.16 -9.92 -19.82
CA SER A 176 -9.58 -8.95 -18.88
C SER A 176 -8.38 -8.22 -19.47
N SER A 177 -8.36 -6.91 -19.31
CA SER A 177 -7.23 -6.06 -19.67
C SER A 177 -6.37 -5.75 -18.44
N PHE A 178 -5.07 -5.54 -18.65
CA PHE A 178 -4.18 -5.10 -17.57
C PHE A 178 -4.32 -3.60 -17.37
N SER A 179 -4.56 -3.19 -16.12
CA SER A 179 -4.82 -1.79 -15.78
C SER A 179 -4.12 -1.37 -14.49
N ILE A 180 -3.72 -0.10 -14.42
CA ILE A 180 -3.19 0.52 -13.20
C ILE A 180 -4.26 1.32 -12.42
N SER A 181 -5.51 1.34 -12.91
CA SER A 181 -6.58 2.17 -12.35
C SER A 181 -6.85 1.91 -10.87
N PHE A 182 -6.74 0.65 -10.42
CA PHE A 182 -6.87 0.33 -9.01
C PHE A 182 -5.83 1.06 -8.15
N GLN A 183 -4.57 1.09 -8.59
CA GLN A 183 -3.50 1.75 -7.83
C GLN A 183 -3.70 3.27 -7.76
N LEU A 184 -4.32 3.88 -8.76
CA LEU A 184 -4.66 5.31 -8.73
C LEU A 184 -5.76 5.64 -7.70
N SER A 185 -6.55 4.67 -7.26
CA SER A 185 -7.54 4.85 -6.20
C SER A 185 -6.94 4.83 -4.79
N ASP A 186 -5.65 4.53 -4.64
CA ASP A 186 -4.96 4.49 -3.34
C ASP A 186 -4.88 5.91 -2.73
N PRO A 187 -5.42 6.13 -1.52
CA PRO A 187 -5.43 7.45 -0.89
C PRO A 187 -4.04 7.94 -0.46
N THR A 188 -2.99 7.11 -0.52
CA THR A 188 -1.63 7.45 -0.08
C THR A 188 -1.11 8.73 -0.73
N LEU A 189 -1.38 8.94 -2.03
CA LEU A 189 -0.96 10.16 -2.73
C LEU A 189 -1.66 11.41 -2.17
N LEU A 190 -2.97 11.32 -1.96
CA LEU A 190 -3.78 12.40 -1.39
C LEU A 190 -3.31 12.72 0.05
N ILE A 191 -3.04 11.70 0.86
CA ILE A 191 -2.50 11.87 2.22
C ILE A 191 -1.12 12.53 2.19
N GLY A 192 -0.26 12.17 1.23
CA GLY A 192 1.04 12.79 1.04
C GLY A 192 0.95 14.29 0.74
N PHE A 193 0.11 14.68 -0.23
CA PHE A 193 -0.09 16.09 -0.57
C PHE A 193 -0.77 16.89 0.54
N THR A 194 -1.76 16.32 1.22
CA THR A 194 -2.42 17.00 2.34
C THR A 194 -1.44 17.22 3.49
N ALA A 195 -0.54 16.28 3.78
CA ALA A 195 0.55 16.48 4.75
C ALA A 195 1.46 17.66 4.36
N LEU A 196 1.88 17.75 3.08
CA LEU A 196 2.67 18.90 2.61
C LEU A 196 1.91 20.22 2.75
N LEU A 197 0.63 20.26 2.39
CA LEU A 197 -0.22 21.43 2.54
C LEU A 197 -0.31 21.88 4.01
N PHE A 198 -0.54 20.95 4.95
CA PHE A 198 -0.55 21.29 6.37
C PHE A 198 0.83 21.75 6.86
N ALA A 199 1.93 21.23 6.31
CA ALA A 199 3.26 21.69 6.65
C ALA A 199 3.48 23.16 6.26
N GLU A 200 2.99 23.57 5.08
CA GLU A 200 3.06 24.97 4.65
C GLU A 200 2.13 25.87 5.47
N ILE A 201 0.92 25.43 5.79
CA ILE A 201 0.03 26.17 6.70
C ILE A 201 0.70 26.39 8.07
N PHE A 202 1.37 25.36 8.61
CA PHE A 202 2.08 25.47 9.88
C PHE A 202 3.28 26.41 9.78
N ALA A 203 4.02 26.38 8.67
CA ALA A 203 5.16 27.27 8.43
C ALA A 203 4.71 28.74 8.37
N ILE A 204 3.61 29.03 7.66
CA ILE A 204 3.00 30.37 7.61
C ILE A 204 2.57 30.81 9.00
N GLY A 205 1.86 29.95 9.74
CA GLY A 205 1.42 30.26 11.11
C GLY A 205 2.58 30.53 12.08
N LEU A 206 3.69 29.82 11.95
CA LEU A 206 4.92 30.07 12.70
C LEU A 206 5.53 31.42 12.34
N LYS A 207 5.65 31.73 11.05
CA LYS A 207 6.21 33.00 10.58
C LYS A 207 5.38 34.20 11.05
N MET A 208 4.05 34.11 10.96
CA MET A 208 3.16 35.17 11.45
C MET A 208 3.29 35.38 12.96
N LYS A 209 3.47 34.29 13.72
CA LYS A 209 3.71 34.38 15.16
C LYS A 209 5.04 35.07 15.46
N GLU A 210 6.11 34.70 14.77
CA GLU A 210 7.43 35.32 14.92
C GLU A 210 7.42 36.81 14.57
N GLU A 211 6.74 37.19 13.48
CA GLU A 211 6.59 38.59 13.08
C GLU A 211 5.84 39.41 14.15
N ASN A 212 4.77 38.85 14.73
CA ASN A 212 3.99 39.50 15.78
C ASN A 212 4.75 39.60 17.12
N ASP A 213 5.58 38.61 17.45
CA ASP A 213 6.44 38.64 18.63
C ASP A 213 7.59 39.67 18.48
N LEU A 214 7.97 40.04 17.25
CA LEU A 214 9.00 41.05 16.95
C LEU A 214 8.48 42.50 16.91
N THR A 215 7.16 42.70 16.82
CA THR A 215 6.55 44.05 16.73
C THR A 215 6.14 44.63 18.10
N ILE A 216 6.20 43.81 19.15
CA ILE A 216 5.88 44.18 20.54
C ILE A 216 7.18 44.42 21.31
#